data_AF-A0AAU7QAW9-F1
#
_entry.id   AF-A0AAU7QAW9-F1
#
_cell.length_a   1.000
_cell.length_b   1.000
_cell.length_c   1.000
_cell.angle_alpha   90.00
_cell.angle_beta   90.00
_cell.angle_gamma   90.00
#
_symmetry.space_group_name_H-M   'P 1'
#
loop_
_entity.id
_entity.type
_entity.pdbx_description
1 polymer ?
#
loop_
_entity_poly.entity_id
_entity_poly.type
_entity_poly.pdbx_seq_one_letter_code
_entity_poly.pdbx_strand_id
1 'polypeptide(L)'
;MRRVKTVSSTLTRLGNTALKRKNSDAGDDSAKIKRPQTKKTARPTLWDMPELVLQSIISYIEPADILSIATMFNPEQKAYFSKEINYGRLVSDSLSWVVSIRDFDQALERIQTLPPRQRALPLIRLGGHVYQLEPGDRSVAMALFCAETRLHHAHSPSLAPQLRAIENASTFCHLLIGQVTPERCLREVAAGYGVTSPSRLRELERLIVNTLMGEEGWAGKNGRQMAAKYGICDESNITLLEQYIFTEMCRDDIGETATCEEIARRYGICSPKGREQLEAYRVRQFIGRKAQQGADCKELAKRYEITSTAARQCLEYYAVEGVLGERSAIRRQLPDAGLEVWGNHPSHNGFN
;
A
#
# COMPACT_ATOMS: atom_id res chain seq x y z
N MET A 1 -52.14 0.53 -19.87
CA MET A 1 -51.68 -0.88 -19.80
C MET A 1 -50.79 -1.18 -20.99
N ARG A 2 -49.46 -1.14 -20.85
CA ARG A 2 -48.50 -1.48 -21.91
C ARG A 2 -48.05 -2.93 -21.74
N ARG A 3 -48.28 -3.78 -22.74
CA ARG A 3 -47.78 -5.16 -22.79
C ARG A 3 -46.27 -5.13 -23.06
N VAL A 4 -45.48 -5.62 -22.12
CA VAL A 4 -44.06 -5.92 -22.31
C VAL A 4 -43.96 -7.28 -22.99
N LYS A 5 -43.32 -7.34 -24.18
CA LYS A 5 -42.99 -8.59 -24.87
C LYS A 5 -41.71 -9.16 -24.26
N THR A 6 -41.80 -10.34 -23.66
CA THR A 6 -40.65 -11.15 -23.27
C THR A 6 -40.04 -11.77 -24.53
N VAL A 7 -38.78 -11.43 -24.82
CA VAL A 7 -37.97 -12.09 -25.85
C VAL A 7 -37.21 -13.23 -25.17
N SER A 8 -37.54 -14.47 -25.53
CA SER A 8 -36.80 -15.66 -25.14
C SER A 8 -35.62 -15.82 -26.11
N SER A 9 -34.41 -15.54 -25.65
CA SER A 9 -33.17 -15.82 -26.39
C SER A 9 -32.72 -17.24 -26.11
N THR A 10 -32.97 -18.13 -27.08
CA THR A 10 -32.43 -19.50 -27.06
C THR A 10 -30.96 -19.45 -27.49
N LEU A 11 -30.07 -19.82 -26.57
CA LEU A 11 -28.64 -19.86 -26.76
C LEU A 11 -28.29 -20.91 -27.84
N THR A 12 -28.04 -20.43 -29.06
CA THR A 12 -27.76 -21.29 -30.21
C THR A 12 -26.32 -21.81 -30.10
N ARG A 13 -26.16 -23.12 -30.21
CA ARG A 13 -24.88 -23.85 -30.25
C ARG A 13 -23.85 -23.13 -31.14
N LEU A 14 -22.71 -22.75 -30.55
CA LEU A 14 -21.49 -22.46 -31.28
C LEU A 14 -21.02 -23.75 -31.98
N GLY A 15 -21.15 -23.77 -33.30
CA GLY A 15 -20.60 -24.83 -34.14
C GLY A 15 -19.08 -24.72 -34.18
N ASN A 16 -18.39 -25.78 -33.74
CA ASN A 16 -16.95 -25.94 -33.93
C ASN A 16 -16.63 -25.96 -35.44
N THR A 17 -16.24 -24.82 -36.00
CA THR A 17 -15.61 -24.75 -37.32
C THR A 17 -14.16 -25.22 -37.20
N ALA A 18 -13.98 -26.54 -37.28
CA ALA A 18 -12.67 -27.13 -37.50
C ALA A 18 -12.17 -26.79 -38.91
N LEU A 19 -10.95 -26.27 -38.96
CA LEU A 19 -10.15 -26.01 -40.17
C LEU A 19 -10.17 -27.22 -41.12
N LYS A 20 -10.87 -27.08 -42.24
CA LYS A 20 -10.69 -27.96 -43.42
C LYS A 20 -9.29 -27.70 -43.99
N ARG A 21 -8.30 -28.51 -43.59
CA ARG A 21 -7.07 -28.69 -44.37
C ARG A 21 -7.40 -29.53 -45.60
N LYS A 22 -7.03 -29.00 -46.76
CA LYS A 22 -7.16 -29.59 -48.09
C LYS A 22 -6.07 -30.67 -48.22
N ASN A 23 -6.45 -31.94 -48.12
CA ASN A 23 -5.55 -33.04 -48.45
C ASN A 23 -5.53 -33.22 -49.97
N SER A 24 -4.37 -32.97 -50.56
CA SER A 24 -4.04 -33.34 -51.94
C SER A 24 -3.72 -34.84 -52.03
N ASP A 25 -4.19 -35.43 -53.11
CA ASP A 25 -3.97 -36.81 -53.57
C ASP A 25 -2.51 -37.27 -53.50
N ALA A 26 -2.31 -38.50 -53.01
CA ALA A 26 -1.37 -39.45 -53.58
C ALA A 26 -1.54 -40.83 -52.91
N GLY A 27 -1.61 -41.88 -53.74
CA GLY A 27 -0.96 -43.16 -53.43
C GLY A 27 -1.81 -44.17 -52.68
N ASP A 28 -2.47 -45.00 -53.47
CA ASP A 28 -2.92 -46.35 -53.16
C ASP A 28 -1.82 -47.18 -52.48
N ASP A 29 -2.06 -47.64 -51.24
CA ASP A 29 -1.54 -48.92 -50.78
C ASP A 29 -2.31 -49.41 -49.54
N SER A 30 -3.00 -50.52 -49.75
CA SER A 30 -4.04 -51.08 -48.89
C SER A 30 -3.46 -51.95 -47.78
N ALA A 31 -2.79 -51.35 -46.80
CA ALA A 31 -2.48 -51.99 -45.53
C ALA A 31 -3.58 -51.69 -44.50
N LYS A 32 -4.33 -52.71 -44.07
CA LYS A 32 -5.35 -52.66 -43.01
C LYS A 32 -4.71 -52.30 -41.65
N ILE A 33 -4.38 -51.03 -41.44
CA ILE A 33 -4.02 -50.51 -40.12
C ILE A 33 -5.30 -50.49 -39.28
N LYS A 34 -5.40 -51.43 -38.33
CA LYS A 34 -6.44 -51.41 -37.28
C LYS A 34 -6.31 -50.07 -36.55
N ARG A 35 -7.21 -49.13 -36.84
CA ARG A 35 -7.32 -47.86 -36.11
C ARG A 35 -7.40 -48.20 -34.62
N PRO A 36 -6.46 -47.72 -33.77
CA PRO A 36 -6.57 -47.90 -32.34
C PRO A 36 -7.90 -47.29 -31.94
N GLN A 37 -8.76 -48.08 -31.31
CA GLN A 37 -9.99 -47.59 -30.72
C GLN A 37 -9.57 -46.51 -29.73
N THR A 38 -9.70 -45.24 -30.13
CA THR A 38 -9.54 -44.10 -29.24
C THR A 38 -10.59 -44.32 -28.16
N LYS A 39 -10.13 -44.80 -26.98
CA LYS A 39 -10.95 -44.83 -25.76
C LYS A 39 -11.61 -43.47 -25.71
N LYS A 40 -12.96 -43.43 -25.81
CA LYS A 40 -13.73 -42.21 -25.61
C LYS A 40 -13.32 -41.70 -24.24
N THR A 41 -12.44 -40.70 -24.22
CA THR A 41 -12.09 -40.00 -23.00
C THR A 41 -13.41 -39.40 -22.50
N ALA A 42 -13.80 -39.79 -21.29
CA ALA A 42 -14.99 -39.25 -20.67
C ALA A 42 -14.89 -37.73 -20.71
N ARG A 43 -15.99 -37.06 -21.05
CA ARG A 43 -16.00 -35.60 -21.06
C ARG A 43 -15.63 -35.13 -19.65
N PRO A 44 -14.66 -34.21 -19.51
CA PRO A 44 -14.29 -33.69 -18.21
C PRO A 44 -15.53 -33.12 -17.55
N THR A 45 -15.78 -33.56 -16.33
CA THR A 45 -16.87 -33.04 -15.50
C THR A 45 -16.38 -31.79 -14.78
N LEU A 46 -17.28 -31.01 -14.16
CA LEU A 46 -16.86 -29.87 -13.33
C LEU A 46 -15.86 -30.28 -12.22
N TRP A 47 -15.91 -31.54 -11.79
CA TRP A 47 -15.05 -32.11 -10.75
C TRP A 47 -13.59 -32.16 -11.18
N ASP A 48 -13.35 -32.31 -12.49
CA ASP A 48 -12.03 -32.46 -13.08
C ASP A 48 -11.40 -31.10 -13.46
N MET A 49 -12.13 -29.99 -13.27
CA MET A 49 -11.66 -28.67 -13.64
C MET A 49 -10.65 -28.12 -12.62
N PRO A 50 -9.57 -27.45 -13.07
CA PRO A 50 -8.66 -26.75 -12.17
C PRO A 50 -9.38 -25.72 -11.30
N GLU A 51 -8.92 -25.55 -10.08
CA GLU A 51 -9.54 -24.67 -9.08
C GLU A 51 -9.73 -23.22 -9.59
N LEU A 52 -8.73 -22.66 -10.28
CA LEU A 52 -8.80 -21.32 -10.89
C LEU A 52 -9.93 -21.19 -11.93
N VAL A 53 -10.19 -22.26 -12.70
CA VAL A 53 -11.26 -22.26 -13.70
C VAL A 53 -12.62 -22.29 -13.01
N LEU A 54 -12.75 -23.08 -11.94
CA LEU A 54 -13.97 -23.13 -11.13
C LEU A 54 -14.26 -21.80 -10.44
N GLN A 55 -13.25 -21.14 -9.88
CA GLN A 55 -13.36 -19.79 -9.30
C GLN A 55 -13.90 -18.79 -10.34
N SER A 56 -13.35 -18.82 -11.56
CA SER A 56 -13.78 -17.95 -12.64
C SER A 56 -15.23 -18.24 -13.05
N ILE A 57 -15.61 -19.50 -13.26
CA ILE A 57 -16.99 -19.89 -13.62
C ILE A 57 -18.00 -19.43 -12.56
N ILE A 58 -17.67 -19.58 -11.27
CA ILE A 58 -18.55 -19.21 -10.16
C ILE A 58 -18.76 -17.71 -10.06
N SER A 59 -17.76 -16.91 -10.40
CA SER A 59 -17.92 -15.44 -10.47
C SER A 59 -19.05 -15.01 -11.42
N TYR A 60 -19.39 -15.82 -12.44
CA TYR A 60 -20.40 -15.54 -13.47
C TYR A 60 -21.78 -16.18 -13.23
N ILE A 61 -21.92 -17.13 -12.30
CA ILE A 61 -23.18 -17.85 -12.04
C ILE A 61 -24.10 -16.98 -11.17
N GLU A 62 -25.40 -16.85 -11.42
CA GLU A 62 -26.30 -16.07 -10.56
C GLU A 62 -26.51 -16.72 -9.17
N PRO A 63 -26.68 -15.94 -8.07
CA PRO A 63 -26.75 -16.49 -6.71
C PRO A 63 -27.80 -17.58 -6.50
N ALA A 64 -28.94 -17.48 -7.19
CA ALA A 64 -30.03 -18.45 -7.12
C ALA A 64 -29.62 -19.83 -7.66
N ASP A 65 -28.70 -19.88 -8.62
CA ASP A 65 -28.26 -21.12 -9.29
C ASP A 65 -27.08 -21.78 -8.58
N ILE A 66 -26.39 -21.05 -7.71
CA ILE A 66 -25.18 -21.54 -7.07
C ILE A 66 -25.46 -22.74 -6.15
N LEU A 67 -26.59 -22.75 -5.43
CA LEU A 67 -26.96 -23.89 -4.59
C LEU A 67 -27.12 -25.17 -5.41
N SER A 68 -27.73 -25.07 -6.61
CA SER A 68 -27.89 -26.20 -7.53
C SER A 68 -26.54 -26.69 -8.04
N ILE A 69 -25.62 -25.79 -8.36
CA ILE A 69 -24.27 -26.12 -8.84
C ILE A 69 -23.40 -26.66 -7.70
N ALA A 70 -23.58 -26.17 -6.48
CA ALA A 70 -22.85 -26.61 -5.30
C ALA A 70 -23.09 -28.08 -4.99
N THR A 71 -24.28 -28.62 -5.31
CA THR A 71 -24.55 -30.07 -5.15
C THR A 71 -23.63 -30.93 -6.01
N MET A 72 -23.14 -30.39 -7.14
CA MET A 72 -22.28 -31.05 -8.11
C MET A 72 -20.79 -30.98 -7.78
N PHE A 73 -20.39 -30.39 -6.64
CA PHE A 73 -19.00 -30.36 -6.21
C PHE A 73 -18.64 -31.51 -5.26
N ASN A 74 -17.37 -31.90 -5.27
CA ASN A 74 -16.83 -32.83 -4.27
C ASN A 74 -16.77 -32.17 -2.87
N PRO A 75 -16.57 -32.92 -1.77
CA PRO A 75 -16.57 -32.36 -0.42
C PRO A 75 -15.53 -31.25 -0.19
N GLU A 76 -14.33 -31.36 -0.77
CA GLU A 76 -13.26 -30.36 -0.63
C GLU A 76 -13.62 -29.06 -1.36
N GLN A 77 -14.06 -29.18 -2.61
CA GLN A 77 -14.61 -28.09 -3.42
C GLN A 77 -15.83 -27.47 -2.74
N LYS A 78 -16.75 -28.27 -2.18
CA LYS A 78 -17.89 -27.78 -1.39
C LYS A 78 -17.45 -26.99 -0.18
N ALA A 79 -16.42 -27.41 0.55
CA ALA A 79 -15.91 -26.68 1.71
C ALA A 79 -15.31 -25.33 1.29
N TYR A 80 -14.50 -25.33 0.23
CA TYR A 80 -13.94 -24.11 -0.37
C TYR A 80 -15.05 -23.17 -0.87
N PHE A 81 -16.01 -23.69 -1.63
CA PHE A 81 -17.11 -22.93 -2.21
C PHE A 81 -18.14 -22.48 -1.19
N SER A 82 -18.43 -23.26 -0.16
CA SER A 82 -19.28 -22.79 0.94
C SER A 82 -18.67 -21.58 1.65
N LYS A 83 -17.33 -21.48 1.63
CA LYS A 83 -16.58 -20.33 2.13
C LYS A 83 -16.61 -19.17 1.12
N GLU A 84 -16.42 -19.39 -0.17
CA GLU A 84 -16.41 -18.33 -1.19
C GLU A 84 -17.81 -17.83 -1.63
N ILE A 85 -18.79 -18.72 -1.78
CA ILE A 85 -20.12 -18.39 -2.32
C ILE A 85 -20.99 -17.69 -1.28
N ASN A 86 -20.98 -18.17 -0.03
CA ASN A 86 -21.78 -17.55 1.03
C ASN A 86 -21.11 -16.28 1.59
N TYR A 87 -19.78 -16.19 1.58
CA TYR A 87 -19.07 -15.04 2.15
C TYR A 87 -18.55 -14.06 1.10
N GLY A 88 -18.14 -14.51 -0.09
CA GLY A 88 -17.58 -13.67 -1.14
C GLY A 88 -18.61 -12.70 -1.70
N ARG A 89 -19.74 -13.19 -2.20
CA ARG A 89 -20.76 -12.32 -2.84
C ARG A 89 -21.60 -11.50 -1.87
N LEU A 90 -21.91 -12.05 -0.71
CA LEU A 90 -22.67 -11.34 0.33
C LEU A 90 -21.82 -10.25 1.02
N VAL A 91 -20.52 -10.16 0.72
CA VAL A 91 -19.58 -9.22 1.36
C VAL A 91 -18.74 -8.42 0.35
N SER A 92 -18.58 -8.86 -0.91
CA SER A 92 -17.88 -8.10 -1.97
C SER A 92 -18.79 -7.12 -2.70
N ASP A 93 -20.03 -7.52 -2.97
CA ASP A 93 -20.96 -6.70 -3.75
C ASP A 93 -21.85 -5.82 -2.85
N SER A 94 -21.84 -6.07 -1.55
CA SER A 94 -22.88 -5.62 -0.62
C SER A 94 -22.49 -4.47 0.29
N LEU A 95 -21.27 -3.92 0.21
CA LEU A 95 -20.86 -2.80 1.07
C LEU A 95 -20.20 -1.65 0.30
N SER A 96 -19.96 -1.78 -1.00
CA SER A 96 -19.42 -0.67 -1.83
C SER A 96 -20.36 0.53 -1.90
N TRP A 97 -21.65 0.34 -1.62
CA TRP A 97 -22.66 1.39 -1.51
C TRP A 97 -22.72 2.05 -0.12
N VAL A 98 -21.92 1.60 0.86
CA VAL A 98 -21.87 2.21 2.19
C VAL A 98 -21.05 3.49 2.14
N VAL A 99 -21.73 4.60 1.86
CA VAL A 99 -21.14 5.94 1.76
C VAL A 99 -21.70 6.93 2.78
N SER A 100 -22.82 6.59 3.44
CA SER A 100 -23.46 7.39 4.49
C SER A 100 -23.75 6.58 5.74
N ILE A 101 -24.05 7.26 6.85
CA ILE A 101 -24.51 6.60 8.08
C ILE A 101 -25.79 5.76 7.89
N ARG A 102 -26.70 6.20 7.01
CA ARG A 102 -27.93 5.46 6.69
C ARG A 102 -27.60 4.14 5.99
N ASP A 103 -26.61 4.17 5.10
CA ASP A 103 -26.19 2.97 4.39
C ASP A 103 -25.49 1.99 5.33
N PHE A 104 -24.69 2.54 6.26
CA PHE A 104 -24.02 1.76 7.31
C PHE A 104 -25.03 1.02 8.19
N ASP A 105 -26.09 1.70 8.61
CA ASP A 105 -27.17 1.12 9.42
C ASP A 105 -27.90 -0.01 8.67
N GLN A 106 -28.28 0.23 7.41
CA GLN A 106 -28.89 -0.81 6.56
C GLN A 106 -27.96 -2.01 6.33
N ALA A 107 -26.66 -1.77 6.19
CA ALA A 107 -25.68 -2.85 6.10
C ALA A 107 -25.63 -3.67 7.38
N LEU A 108 -25.66 -3.00 8.54
CA LEU A 108 -25.68 -3.67 9.85
C LEU A 108 -26.92 -4.53 10.03
N GLU A 109 -28.12 -4.01 9.69
CA GLU A 109 -29.37 -4.77 9.71
C GLU A 109 -29.27 -6.04 8.85
N ARG A 110 -28.75 -5.93 7.63
CA ARG A 110 -28.53 -7.09 6.74
C ARG A 110 -27.58 -8.10 7.37
N ILE A 111 -26.48 -7.65 7.97
CA ILE A 111 -25.52 -8.53 8.66
C ILE A 111 -26.18 -9.23 9.84
N GLN A 112 -27.05 -8.55 10.61
CA GLN A 112 -27.76 -9.14 11.74
C GLN A 112 -28.72 -10.26 11.31
N THR A 113 -29.26 -10.24 10.09
CA THR A 113 -30.07 -11.35 9.57
C THR A 113 -29.26 -12.63 9.29
N LEU A 114 -27.93 -12.54 9.22
CA LEU A 114 -27.06 -13.69 8.95
C LEU A 114 -26.90 -14.57 10.20
N PRO A 115 -26.70 -15.90 10.03
CA PRO A 115 -26.26 -16.78 11.10
C PRO A 115 -24.99 -16.27 11.81
N PRO A 116 -24.83 -16.45 13.14
CA PRO A 116 -23.68 -15.90 13.89
C PRO A 116 -22.30 -16.24 13.30
N ARG A 117 -22.13 -17.47 12.78
CA ARG A 117 -20.88 -17.92 12.13
C ARG A 117 -20.56 -17.19 10.82
N GLN A 118 -21.56 -16.55 10.20
CA GLN A 118 -21.43 -15.85 8.93
C GLN A 118 -21.23 -14.33 9.09
N ARG A 119 -21.54 -13.76 10.27
CA ARG A 119 -21.49 -12.30 10.50
C ARG A 119 -20.09 -11.71 10.51
N ALA A 120 -19.08 -12.49 10.90
CA ALA A 120 -17.81 -11.92 11.31
C ALA A 120 -17.03 -11.23 10.18
N LEU A 121 -16.92 -11.84 9.00
CA LEU A 121 -16.26 -11.23 7.85
C LEU A 121 -17.02 -9.98 7.32
N PRO A 122 -18.35 -10.02 7.13
CA PRO A 122 -19.12 -8.81 6.85
C PRO A 122 -18.90 -7.70 7.87
N LEU A 123 -18.86 -8.02 9.17
CA LEU A 123 -18.57 -7.04 10.23
C LEU A 123 -17.16 -6.47 10.06
N ILE A 124 -16.14 -7.30 9.83
CA ILE A 124 -14.77 -6.84 9.60
C ILE A 124 -14.71 -5.84 8.42
N ARG A 125 -15.39 -6.14 7.31
CA ARG A 125 -15.43 -5.23 6.15
C ARG A 125 -16.22 -3.95 6.45
N LEU A 126 -17.39 -4.07 7.07
CA LEU A 126 -18.20 -2.91 7.47
C LEU A 126 -17.42 -2.00 8.42
N GLY A 127 -16.64 -2.58 9.32
CA GLY A 127 -15.73 -1.85 10.19
C GLY A 127 -14.69 -1.02 9.44
N GLY A 128 -14.14 -1.51 8.33
CA GLY A 128 -13.27 -0.73 7.45
C GLY A 128 -14.00 0.45 6.76
N HIS A 129 -15.28 0.30 6.46
CA HIS A 129 -16.10 1.40 5.91
C HIS A 129 -16.37 2.53 6.91
N VAL A 130 -16.27 2.29 8.23
CA VAL A 130 -16.37 3.37 9.24
C VAL A 130 -15.37 4.49 8.93
N TYR A 131 -14.17 4.12 8.47
CA TYR A 131 -13.15 5.10 8.10
C TYR A 131 -13.43 5.79 6.77
N GLN A 132 -14.30 5.27 5.91
CA GLN A 132 -14.66 5.94 4.65
C GLN A 132 -15.71 7.02 4.82
N LEU A 133 -16.49 6.96 5.90
CA LEU A 133 -17.53 7.93 6.19
C LEU A 133 -16.95 9.32 6.52
N GLU A 134 -17.80 10.33 6.29
CA GLU A 134 -17.54 11.71 6.67
C GLU A 134 -17.21 11.81 8.17
N PRO A 135 -16.35 12.76 8.59
CA PRO A 135 -15.94 12.87 10.00
C PRO A 135 -17.09 12.97 11.00
N GLY A 136 -18.21 13.61 10.62
CA GLY A 136 -19.40 13.72 11.48
C GLY A 136 -20.15 12.40 11.68
N ASP A 137 -20.17 11.54 10.65
CA ASP A 137 -20.87 10.25 10.69
C ASP A 137 -20.02 9.14 11.32
N ARG A 138 -18.69 9.29 11.31
CA ARG A 138 -17.76 8.27 11.78
C ARG A 138 -17.97 7.89 13.25
N SER A 139 -18.22 8.86 14.12
CA SER A 139 -18.42 8.58 15.55
C SER A 139 -19.68 7.74 15.80
N VAL A 140 -20.76 8.04 15.07
CA VAL A 140 -22.02 7.30 15.13
C VAL A 140 -21.85 5.89 14.57
N ALA A 141 -21.25 5.76 13.38
CA ALA A 141 -20.97 4.46 12.77
C ALA A 141 -20.07 3.59 13.64
N MET A 142 -19.04 4.18 14.26
CA MET A 142 -18.17 3.46 15.20
C MET A 142 -18.94 3.01 16.44
N ALA A 143 -19.85 3.82 16.99
CA ALA A 143 -20.67 3.42 18.11
C ALA A 143 -21.59 2.23 17.76
N LEU A 144 -22.24 2.26 16.59
CA LEU A 144 -23.06 1.16 16.06
C LEU A 144 -22.22 -0.11 15.86
N PHE A 145 -21.05 0.03 15.25
CA PHE A 145 -20.10 -1.06 15.04
C PHE A 145 -19.69 -1.70 16.38
N CYS A 146 -19.22 -0.90 17.34
CA CYS A 146 -18.83 -1.36 18.67
C CYS A 146 -19.96 -2.06 19.44
N ALA A 147 -21.20 -1.61 19.26
CA ALA A 147 -22.36 -2.27 19.87
C ALA A 147 -22.56 -3.68 19.30
N GLU A 148 -22.50 -3.81 17.97
CA GLU A 148 -22.67 -5.10 17.29
C GLU A 148 -21.49 -6.04 17.54
N THR A 149 -20.24 -5.55 17.56
CA THR A 149 -19.05 -6.39 17.85
C THR A 149 -19.13 -6.99 19.24
N ARG A 150 -19.62 -6.25 20.24
CA ARG A 150 -19.84 -6.78 21.60
C ARG A 150 -20.84 -7.93 21.63
N LEU A 151 -21.93 -7.83 20.86
CA LEU A 151 -22.91 -8.92 20.74
C LEU A 151 -22.30 -10.13 20.03
N HIS A 152 -21.45 -9.91 19.02
CA HIS A 152 -20.77 -10.97 18.30
C HIS A 152 -19.70 -11.69 19.13
N HIS A 153 -18.94 -10.94 19.95
CA HIS A 153 -17.89 -11.50 20.83
C HIS A 153 -18.40 -12.61 21.75
N ALA A 154 -19.64 -12.49 22.24
CA ALA A 154 -20.26 -13.52 23.08
C ALA A 154 -20.38 -14.88 22.36
N HIS A 155 -20.40 -14.88 21.03
CA HIS A 155 -20.63 -16.07 20.20
C HIS A 155 -19.38 -16.54 19.45
N SER A 156 -18.32 -15.72 19.34
CA SER A 156 -17.11 -16.04 18.54
C SER A 156 -15.86 -15.33 19.07
N PRO A 157 -15.27 -15.81 20.19
CA PRO A 157 -14.16 -15.15 20.86
C PRO A 157 -12.86 -15.07 20.02
N SER A 158 -12.67 -15.96 19.04
CA SER A 158 -11.45 -16.01 18.22
C SER A 158 -11.26 -14.78 17.31
N LEU A 159 -12.34 -14.06 17.00
CA LEU A 159 -12.32 -12.88 16.11
C LEU A 159 -12.36 -11.55 16.87
N ALA A 160 -12.51 -11.61 18.19
CA ALA A 160 -12.56 -10.43 19.04
C ALA A 160 -11.32 -9.52 18.93
N PRO A 161 -10.08 -10.04 18.80
CA PRO A 161 -8.91 -9.18 18.62
C PRO A 161 -8.97 -8.37 17.31
N GLN A 162 -9.46 -8.97 16.22
CA GLN A 162 -9.54 -8.30 14.92
C GLN A 162 -10.62 -7.22 14.92
N LEU A 163 -11.79 -7.51 15.51
CA LEU A 163 -12.88 -6.55 15.63
C LEU A 163 -12.49 -5.37 16.53
N ARG A 164 -11.81 -5.63 17.67
CA ARG A 164 -11.27 -4.57 18.54
C ARG A 164 -10.19 -3.74 17.86
N ALA A 165 -9.36 -4.36 17.01
CA ALA A 165 -8.35 -3.62 16.27
C ALA A 165 -8.98 -2.54 15.39
N ILE A 166 -10.16 -2.81 14.81
CA ILE A 166 -10.90 -1.85 13.97
C ILE A 166 -11.46 -0.66 14.78
N GLU A 167 -11.63 -0.79 16.10
CA GLU A 167 -12.14 0.31 16.94
C GLU A 167 -11.11 1.46 17.10
N ASN A 168 -9.83 1.18 16.87
CA ASN A 168 -8.74 2.14 16.98
C ASN A 168 -7.98 2.26 15.64
N ALA A 169 -7.89 3.48 15.09
CA ALA A 169 -7.27 3.68 13.79
C ALA A 169 -5.81 3.19 13.72
N SER A 170 -5.03 3.39 14.80
CA SER A 170 -3.65 2.91 14.87
C SER A 170 -3.59 1.38 14.89
N THR A 171 -4.35 0.75 15.79
CA THR A 171 -4.39 -0.72 15.89
C THR A 171 -4.90 -1.37 14.61
N PHE A 172 -5.86 -0.73 13.93
CA PHE A 172 -6.35 -1.17 12.63
C PHE A 172 -5.25 -1.11 11.57
N CYS A 173 -4.45 -0.04 11.56
CA CYS A 173 -3.29 0.05 10.65
C CYS A 173 -2.28 -1.06 10.93
N HIS A 174 -1.93 -1.32 12.19
CA HIS A 174 -1.05 -2.43 12.56
C HIS A 174 -1.61 -3.79 12.13
N LEU A 175 -2.93 -3.99 12.25
CA LEU A 175 -3.60 -5.19 11.76
C LEU A 175 -3.44 -5.35 10.24
N LEU A 176 -3.63 -4.27 9.47
CA LEU A 176 -3.46 -4.30 8.01
C LEU A 176 -1.99 -4.55 7.63
N ILE A 177 -1.05 -3.88 8.31
CA ILE A 177 0.40 -4.05 8.10
C ILE A 177 0.81 -5.50 8.34
N GLY A 178 0.37 -6.11 9.44
CA GLY A 178 0.68 -7.49 9.78
C GLY A 178 0.12 -8.53 8.79
N GLN A 179 -0.75 -8.11 7.87
CA GLN A 179 -1.31 -8.96 6.82
C GLN A 179 -0.68 -8.73 5.43
N VAL A 180 0.21 -7.74 5.31
CA VAL A 180 0.98 -7.55 4.08
C VAL A 180 2.01 -8.68 3.98
N THR A 181 1.96 -9.45 2.90
CA THR A 181 2.92 -10.52 2.59
C THR A 181 3.60 -10.24 1.26
N PRO A 182 4.68 -10.94 0.89
CA PRO A 182 5.29 -10.80 -0.45
C PRO A 182 4.29 -11.03 -1.59
N GLU A 183 3.25 -11.83 -1.35
CA GLU A 183 2.19 -12.16 -2.30
C GLU A 183 0.98 -11.22 -2.22
N ARG A 184 0.85 -10.41 -1.17
CA ARG A 184 -0.30 -9.53 -0.93
C ARG A 184 0.12 -8.13 -0.51
N CYS A 185 -0.08 -7.17 -1.41
CA CYS A 185 0.23 -5.77 -1.15
C CYS A 185 -0.82 -5.09 -0.25
N LEU A 186 -0.51 -3.91 0.31
CA LEU A 186 -1.43 -3.13 1.14
C LEU A 186 -2.79 -2.92 0.47
N ARG A 187 -2.82 -2.63 -0.83
CA ARG A 187 -4.07 -2.33 -1.54
C ARG A 187 -5.01 -3.54 -1.56
N GLU A 188 -4.47 -4.73 -1.75
CA GLU A 188 -5.25 -5.98 -1.71
C GLU A 188 -5.72 -6.33 -0.30
N VAL A 189 -4.86 -6.08 0.70
CA VAL A 189 -5.23 -6.24 2.11
C VAL A 189 -6.35 -5.25 2.45
N ALA A 190 -6.15 -3.96 2.21
CA ALA A 190 -7.10 -2.88 2.44
C ALA A 190 -8.44 -3.13 1.73
N ALA A 191 -8.42 -3.56 0.46
CA ALA A 191 -9.63 -3.94 -0.28
C ALA A 191 -10.36 -5.12 0.39
N GLY A 192 -9.64 -6.09 0.96
CA GLY A 192 -10.21 -7.18 1.76
C GLY A 192 -10.97 -6.70 3.00
N TYR A 193 -10.62 -5.51 3.52
CA TYR A 193 -11.30 -4.80 4.61
C TYR A 193 -12.29 -3.74 4.11
N GLY A 194 -12.56 -3.68 2.81
CA GLY A 194 -13.44 -2.68 2.22
C GLY A 194 -12.81 -1.30 2.05
N VAL A 195 -11.54 -1.09 2.41
CA VAL A 195 -10.83 0.20 2.28
C VAL A 195 -10.34 0.42 0.85
N THR A 196 -11.11 1.14 0.05
CA THR A 196 -10.84 1.36 -1.39
C THR A 196 -10.65 2.83 -1.77
N SER A 197 -11.06 3.77 -0.91
CA SER A 197 -10.94 5.21 -1.20
C SER A 197 -9.48 5.65 -1.36
N PRO A 198 -9.10 6.37 -2.44
CA PRO A 198 -7.74 6.84 -2.65
C PRO A 198 -7.20 7.75 -1.53
N SER A 199 -8.03 8.56 -0.88
CA SER A 199 -7.60 9.40 0.24
C SER A 199 -7.22 8.56 1.47
N ARG A 200 -7.96 7.48 1.73
CA ARG A 200 -7.69 6.54 2.83
C ARG A 200 -6.50 5.65 2.56
N LEU A 201 -6.35 5.18 1.32
CA LEU A 201 -5.14 4.46 0.93
C LEU A 201 -3.91 5.33 1.12
N ARG A 202 -3.95 6.62 0.74
CA ARG A 202 -2.84 7.56 1.02
C ARG A 202 -2.56 7.75 2.50
N GLU A 203 -3.60 7.83 3.33
CA GLU A 203 -3.45 7.94 4.78
C GLU A 203 -2.85 6.66 5.39
N LEU A 204 -3.32 5.49 4.95
CA LEU A 204 -2.76 4.19 5.33
C LEU A 204 -1.30 4.08 4.93
N GLU A 205 -0.96 4.38 3.67
CA GLU A 205 0.42 4.41 3.19
C GLU A 205 1.30 5.34 4.06
N ARG A 206 0.81 6.54 4.41
CA ARG A 206 1.52 7.46 5.33
C ARG A 206 1.73 6.85 6.72
N LEU A 207 0.70 6.21 7.27
CA LEU A 207 0.77 5.55 8.58
C LEU A 207 1.77 4.40 8.56
N ILE A 208 1.80 3.60 7.48
CA ILE A 208 2.79 2.53 7.29
C ILE A 208 4.21 3.08 7.33
N VAL A 209 4.47 4.15 6.58
CA VAL A 209 5.77 4.81 6.56
C VAL A 209 6.19 5.27 7.97
N ASN A 210 5.26 5.86 8.73
CA ASN A 210 5.52 6.37 10.08
C ASN A 210 5.66 5.24 11.12
N THR A 211 4.84 4.20 11.04
CA THR A 211 4.80 3.11 12.02
C THR A 211 6.02 2.19 11.86
N LEU A 212 6.31 1.75 10.64
CA LEU A 212 7.42 0.84 10.37
C LEU A 212 8.79 1.49 10.56
N MET A 213 8.85 2.82 10.60
CA MET A 213 10.05 3.55 10.99
C MET A 213 10.50 3.19 12.42
N GLY A 214 9.56 2.97 13.34
CA GLY A 214 9.86 2.68 14.74
C GLY A 214 10.13 1.20 15.07
N GLU A 215 9.47 0.26 14.37
CA GLU A 215 9.45 -1.16 14.79
C GLU A 215 10.45 -2.05 14.04
N GLU A 216 10.60 -1.88 12.72
CA GLU A 216 11.45 -2.76 11.89
C GLU A 216 12.71 -2.08 11.34
N GLY A 217 12.83 -0.76 11.55
CA GLY A 217 13.90 0.07 11.02
C GLY A 217 13.99 0.02 9.49
N TRP A 218 13.86 1.17 8.83
CA TRP A 218 14.17 1.27 7.40
C TRP A 218 15.68 1.20 7.11
N ALA A 219 16.49 0.93 8.14
CA ALA A 219 17.94 0.84 8.14
C ALA A 219 18.49 -0.04 7.01
N GLY A 220 19.37 0.52 6.17
CA GLY A 220 20.04 -0.24 5.13
C GLY A 220 19.15 -0.71 3.97
N LYS A 221 17.83 -0.45 4.04
CA LYS A 221 16.87 -0.94 3.05
C LYS A 221 16.70 0.08 1.92
N ASN A 222 16.43 -0.44 0.73
CA ASN A 222 16.14 0.38 -0.44
C ASN A 222 14.68 0.83 -0.41
N GLY A 223 14.42 2.14 -0.39
CA GLY A 223 13.09 2.72 -0.24
C GLY A 223 12.11 2.30 -1.33
N ARG A 224 12.57 2.12 -2.57
CA ARG A 224 11.71 1.63 -3.66
C ARG A 224 11.34 0.18 -3.49
N GLN A 225 12.27 -0.67 -3.03
CA GLN A 225 11.95 -2.06 -2.70
C GLN A 225 10.95 -2.15 -1.55
N MET A 226 11.08 -1.29 -0.54
CA MET A 226 10.13 -1.23 0.56
C MET A 226 8.77 -0.70 0.13
N ALA A 227 8.72 0.36 -0.69
CA ALA A 227 7.48 0.86 -1.27
C ALA A 227 6.77 -0.24 -2.08
N ALA A 228 7.52 -1.00 -2.90
CA ALA A 228 6.98 -2.14 -3.64
C ALA A 228 6.46 -3.25 -2.71
N LYS A 229 7.26 -3.65 -1.70
CA LYS A 229 6.87 -4.68 -0.72
C LYS A 229 5.55 -4.34 -0.01
N TYR A 230 5.37 -3.08 0.39
CA TYR A 230 4.17 -2.64 1.08
C TYR A 230 3.08 -2.09 0.16
N GLY A 231 3.28 -2.07 -1.17
CA GLY A 231 2.31 -1.49 -2.10
C GLY A 231 2.05 -0.01 -1.90
N ILE A 232 3.06 0.75 -1.47
CA ILE A 232 3.02 2.22 -1.36
C ILE A 232 3.21 2.78 -2.76
N CYS A 233 2.18 3.45 -3.28
CA CYS A 233 2.20 3.97 -4.65
C CYS A 233 2.10 5.49 -4.72
N ASP A 234 1.69 6.17 -3.66
CA ASP A 234 1.60 7.63 -3.66
C ASP A 234 3.00 8.27 -3.60
N GLU A 235 3.31 9.14 -4.55
CA GLU A 235 4.62 9.79 -4.65
C GLU A 235 4.97 10.64 -3.43
N SER A 236 3.99 11.22 -2.73
CA SER A 236 4.28 11.98 -1.51
C SER A 236 4.69 11.06 -0.36
N ASN A 237 4.08 9.88 -0.24
CA ASN A 237 4.46 8.86 0.73
C ASN A 237 5.79 8.18 0.38
N ILE A 238 6.08 7.98 -0.91
CA ILE A 238 7.39 7.49 -1.36
C ILE A 238 8.48 8.51 -1.03
N THR A 239 8.23 9.81 -1.28
CA THR A 239 9.17 10.88 -0.92
C THR A 239 9.41 10.91 0.59
N LEU A 240 8.36 10.75 1.40
CA LEU A 240 8.47 10.68 2.85
C LEU A 240 9.28 9.46 3.31
N LEU A 241 9.07 8.30 2.67
CA LEU A 241 9.87 7.09 2.92
C LEU A 241 11.34 7.29 2.55
N GLU A 242 11.62 7.87 1.38
CA GLU A 242 12.97 8.22 0.93
C GLU A 242 13.63 9.16 1.95
N GLN A 243 12.90 10.16 2.45
CA GLN A 243 13.37 11.08 3.50
C GLN A 243 13.78 10.33 4.77
N TYR A 244 12.90 9.49 5.31
CA TYR A 244 13.17 8.76 6.55
C TYR A 244 14.37 7.82 6.44
N ILE A 245 14.54 7.16 5.30
CA ILE A 245 15.65 6.22 5.09
C ILE A 245 17.00 6.91 5.27
N PHE A 246 17.19 8.14 4.78
CA PHE A 246 18.49 8.80 4.93
C PHE A 246 18.63 9.68 6.18
N THR A 247 17.56 10.27 6.74
CA THR A 247 17.69 11.18 7.89
C THR A 247 17.99 10.46 9.21
N GLU A 248 17.33 9.32 9.44
CA GLU A 248 17.45 8.58 10.70
C GLU A 248 18.57 7.53 10.64
N MET A 249 18.74 6.88 9.48
CA MET A 249 19.49 5.63 9.45
C MET A 249 20.84 5.69 8.74
N CYS A 250 21.10 6.71 7.92
CA CYS A 250 22.30 6.74 7.08
C CYS A 250 23.47 7.52 7.69
N ARG A 251 23.39 7.94 8.95
CA ARG A 251 24.46 8.72 9.61
C ARG A 251 25.80 7.98 9.62
N ASP A 252 25.77 6.69 9.96
CA ASP A 252 26.99 5.91 10.19
C ASP A 252 27.46 5.16 8.94
N ASP A 253 26.53 4.83 8.02
CA ASP A 253 26.80 4.05 6.82
C ASP A 253 27.26 4.88 5.62
N ILE A 254 27.04 6.20 5.63
CA ILE A 254 27.49 7.09 4.55
C ILE A 254 28.94 7.49 4.82
N GLY A 255 29.86 6.81 4.14
CA GLY A 255 31.27 7.20 4.13
C GLY A 255 31.46 8.66 3.67
N GLU A 256 32.50 9.32 4.20
CA GLU A 256 32.86 10.70 3.82
C GLU A 256 33.17 10.87 2.33
N THR A 257 33.47 9.77 1.63
CA THR A 257 33.81 9.72 0.20
C THR A 257 32.63 9.42 -0.71
N ALA A 258 31.49 8.95 -0.18
CA ALA A 258 30.35 8.55 -1.00
C ALA A 258 29.71 9.76 -1.72
N THR A 259 29.41 9.60 -3.00
CA THR A 259 28.68 10.62 -3.77
C THR A 259 27.18 10.58 -3.48
N CYS A 260 26.46 11.66 -3.78
CA CYS A 260 25.00 11.65 -3.62
C CYS A 260 24.32 10.60 -4.51
N GLU A 261 24.89 10.28 -5.69
CA GLU A 261 24.35 9.25 -6.58
C GLU A 261 24.55 7.83 -6.05
N GLU A 262 25.72 7.55 -5.47
CA GLU A 262 25.97 6.25 -4.83
C GLU A 262 24.99 6.00 -3.69
N ILE A 263 24.76 7.02 -2.86
CA ILE A 263 23.80 6.94 -1.75
C ILE A 263 22.37 6.80 -2.30
N ALA A 264 21.97 7.64 -3.25
CA ALA A 264 20.63 7.60 -3.83
C ALA A 264 20.31 6.24 -4.46
N ARG A 265 21.25 5.68 -5.23
CA ARG A 265 21.12 4.34 -5.83
C ARG A 265 21.04 3.24 -4.78
N ARG A 266 21.92 3.28 -3.76
CA ARG A 266 21.95 2.27 -2.68
C ARG A 266 20.62 2.24 -1.92
N TYR A 267 20.11 3.41 -1.54
CA TYR A 267 18.91 3.54 -0.71
C TYR A 267 17.61 3.74 -1.51
N GLY A 268 17.67 3.76 -2.85
CA GLY A 268 16.49 3.89 -3.70
C GLY A 268 15.82 5.27 -3.61
N ILE A 269 16.61 6.33 -3.49
CA ILE A 269 16.12 7.72 -3.49
C ILE A 269 16.04 8.18 -4.93
N CYS A 270 14.84 8.16 -5.51
CA CYS A 270 14.63 8.49 -6.92
C CYS A 270 13.78 9.74 -7.11
N SER A 271 13.02 10.17 -6.10
CA SER A 271 12.20 11.38 -6.25
C SER A 271 13.10 12.63 -6.33
N PRO A 272 12.74 13.64 -7.15
CA PRO A 272 13.48 14.90 -7.20
C PRO A 272 13.59 15.56 -5.82
N LYS A 273 12.53 15.45 -5.01
CA LYS A 273 12.50 16.04 -3.67
C LYS A 273 13.36 15.27 -2.68
N GLY A 274 13.30 13.93 -2.69
CA GLY A 274 14.19 13.08 -1.90
C GLY A 274 15.66 13.32 -2.26
N ARG A 275 15.97 13.51 -3.55
CA ARG A 275 17.31 13.86 -4.02
C ARG A 275 17.78 15.22 -3.51
N GLU A 276 16.95 16.25 -3.63
CA GLU A 276 17.24 17.59 -3.11
C GLU A 276 17.53 17.54 -1.60
N GLN A 277 16.72 16.80 -0.83
CA GLN A 277 16.92 16.68 0.61
C GLN A 277 18.19 15.89 0.97
N LEU A 278 18.51 14.82 0.24
CA LEU A 278 19.75 14.06 0.40
C LEU A 278 20.98 14.95 0.16
N GLU A 279 20.97 15.72 -0.92
CA GLU A 279 22.08 16.63 -1.24
C GLU A 279 22.22 17.73 -0.17
N ALA A 280 21.11 18.34 0.25
CA ALA A 280 21.12 19.34 1.32
C ALA A 280 21.63 18.75 2.65
N TYR A 281 21.26 17.51 2.96
CA TYR A 281 21.76 16.79 4.13
C TYR A 281 23.28 16.57 4.06
N ARG A 282 23.80 16.12 2.90
CA ARG A 282 25.25 15.92 2.70
C ARG A 282 26.03 17.22 2.85
N VAL A 283 25.49 18.32 2.34
CA VAL A 283 26.07 19.66 2.55
C VAL A 283 26.13 20.00 4.02
N ARG A 284 25.02 19.91 4.75
CA ARG A 284 24.98 20.30 6.18
C ARG A 284 25.88 19.46 7.07
N GLN A 285 25.95 18.16 6.83
CA GLN A 285 26.62 17.22 7.75
C GLN A 285 28.10 17.01 7.44
N PHE A 286 28.51 17.03 6.17
CA PHE A 286 29.85 16.60 5.78
C PHE A 286 30.61 17.65 4.96
N ILE A 287 29.97 18.17 3.92
CA ILE A 287 30.66 18.95 2.88
C ILE A 287 30.79 20.43 3.30
N GLY A 288 29.83 20.95 4.07
CA GLY A 288 29.78 22.33 4.54
C GLY A 288 31.00 22.71 5.36
N ARG A 289 31.53 21.81 6.19
CA ARG A 289 32.78 22.04 6.93
C ARG A 289 33.99 22.24 6.00
N LYS A 290 34.06 21.48 4.90
CA LYS A 290 35.15 21.62 3.91
C LYS A 290 35.04 22.97 3.19
N ALA A 291 33.83 23.40 2.86
CA ALA A 291 33.58 24.72 2.29
C ALA A 291 33.95 25.85 3.28
N GLN A 292 33.61 25.71 4.56
CA GLN A 292 34.03 26.64 5.62
C GLN A 292 35.55 26.76 5.75
N GLN A 293 36.29 25.70 5.44
CA GLN A 293 37.76 25.66 5.42
C GLN A 293 38.36 26.20 4.10
N GLY A 294 37.56 26.80 3.23
CA GLY A 294 38.00 27.44 1.99
C GLY A 294 38.12 26.52 0.78
N ALA A 295 37.62 25.28 0.83
CA ALA A 295 37.56 24.44 -0.35
C ALA A 295 36.57 25.00 -1.39
N ASP A 296 36.92 24.90 -2.67
CA ASP A 296 36.11 25.44 -3.77
C ASP A 296 34.74 24.75 -3.89
N CYS A 297 33.66 25.54 -3.82
CA CYS A 297 32.29 25.03 -3.85
C CYS A 297 31.94 24.31 -5.15
N LYS A 298 32.50 24.72 -6.30
CA LYS A 298 32.22 24.08 -7.60
C LYS A 298 32.88 22.70 -7.66
N GLU A 299 34.12 22.60 -7.21
CA GLU A 299 34.84 21.32 -7.12
C GLU A 299 34.18 20.37 -6.11
N LEU A 300 33.75 20.88 -4.95
CA LEU A 300 32.97 20.08 -3.98
C LEU A 300 31.63 19.60 -4.57
N ALA A 301 30.87 20.49 -5.22
CA ALA A 301 29.60 20.14 -5.84
C ALA A 301 29.78 19.09 -6.95
N LYS A 302 30.83 19.21 -7.77
CA LYS A 302 31.18 18.23 -8.80
C LYS A 302 31.59 16.88 -8.19
N ARG A 303 32.50 16.91 -7.21
CA ARG A 303 33.04 15.70 -6.55
C ARG A 303 31.97 14.88 -5.84
N TYR A 304 31.01 15.54 -5.21
CA TYR A 304 29.93 14.89 -4.45
C TYR A 304 28.62 14.78 -5.24
N GLU A 305 28.62 15.17 -6.51
CA GLU A 305 27.49 15.11 -7.44
C GLU A 305 26.24 15.83 -6.90
N ILE A 306 26.46 17.05 -6.39
CA ILE A 306 25.41 17.97 -5.94
C ILE A 306 24.87 18.72 -7.16
N THR A 307 23.64 18.39 -7.52
CA THR A 307 22.99 18.89 -8.75
C THR A 307 21.91 19.93 -8.47
N SER A 308 21.24 19.85 -7.32
CA SER A 308 20.16 20.74 -6.95
C SER A 308 20.65 22.14 -6.60
N THR A 309 19.90 23.14 -7.09
CA THR A 309 20.19 24.57 -6.82
C THR A 309 20.16 24.86 -5.33
N ALA A 310 19.21 24.30 -4.58
CA ALA A 310 19.07 24.52 -3.14
C ALA A 310 20.29 24.00 -2.35
N ALA A 311 20.81 22.81 -2.68
CA ALA A 311 21.99 22.28 -2.01
C ALA A 311 23.27 23.07 -2.37
N ARG A 312 23.39 23.55 -3.61
CA ARG A 312 24.50 24.43 -4.02
C ARG A 312 24.48 25.78 -3.28
N GLN A 313 23.31 26.41 -3.16
CA GLN A 313 23.15 27.63 -2.36
C GLN A 313 23.50 27.39 -0.90
N CYS A 314 23.09 26.25 -0.33
CA CYS A 314 23.47 25.86 1.03
C CYS A 314 25.00 25.71 1.16
N LEU A 315 25.68 25.18 0.16
CA LEU A 315 27.13 25.01 0.16
C LEU A 315 27.87 26.36 0.10
N GLU A 316 27.41 27.26 -0.76
CA GLU A 316 27.94 28.63 -0.86
C GLU A 316 27.74 29.41 0.46
N TYR A 317 26.58 29.23 1.09
CA TYR A 317 26.30 29.81 2.42
C TYR A 317 27.35 29.37 3.46
N TYR A 318 27.65 28.07 3.54
CA TYR A 318 28.70 27.57 4.45
C TYR A 318 30.09 28.15 4.14
N ALA A 319 30.45 28.32 2.87
CA ALA A 319 31.73 28.94 2.50
C ALA A 319 31.82 30.39 2.99
N VAL A 320 30.75 31.18 2.85
CA VAL A 320 30.71 32.57 3.31
C VAL A 320 30.80 32.66 4.84
N GLU A 321 30.09 31.80 5.57
CA GLU A 321 30.18 31.73 7.04
C GLU A 321 31.61 31.45 7.51
N GLY A 322 32.34 30.56 6.85
CA GLY A 322 33.74 30.26 7.19
C GLY A 322 34.65 31.49 7.07
N VAL A 323 34.57 32.19 5.94
CA VAL A 323 35.38 33.41 5.69
C VAL A 323 35.06 34.53 6.68
N LEU A 324 33.78 34.71 7.03
CA LEU A 324 33.36 35.71 8.03
C LEU A 324 33.78 35.31 9.45
N GLY A 325 33.71 34.01 9.76
CA GLY A 325 34.20 33.44 11.01
C GLY A 325 35.69 33.73 11.22
N GLU A 326 36.52 33.48 10.22
CA GLU A 326 37.97 33.75 10.26
C GLU A 326 38.29 35.24 10.44
N ARG A 327 37.57 36.13 9.73
CA ARG A 327 37.75 37.59 9.90
C ARG A 327 37.36 38.07 11.30
N SER A 328 36.34 37.47 11.89
CA SER A 328 35.95 37.78 13.29
C SER A 328 36.92 37.22 14.32
N ALA A 329 37.56 36.08 14.05
CA ALA A 329 38.59 35.48 14.89
C ALA A 329 39.91 36.27 14.85
N ILE A 330 40.33 36.73 13.67
CA ILE A 330 41.50 37.62 13.51
C ILE A 330 41.27 38.93 14.27
N ARG A 331 40.04 39.46 14.28
CA ARG A 331 39.69 40.66 15.05
C ARG A 331 39.78 40.47 16.57
N ARG A 332 39.69 39.24 17.09
CA ARG A 332 39.88 38.92 18.52
C ARG A 332 41.35 38.67 18.90
N GLN A 333 42.24 38.43 17.93
CA GLN A 333 43.67 38.19 18.18
C GLN A 333 44.55 39.42 17.95
N LEU A 334 43.99 40.52 17.42
CA LEU A 334 44.66 41.82 17.45
C LEU A 334 44.64 42.32 18.90
N PRO A 335 45.81 42.58 19.52
CA PRO A 335 45.84 43.22 20.84
C PRO A 335 45.10 44.55 20.75
N ASP A 336 44.30 44.84 21.77
CA ASP A 336 43.52 46.08 21.90
C ASP A 336 44.43 47.30 21.77
N ALA A 337 44.64 47.75 20.54
CA ALA A 337 45.33 48.99 20.23
C ALA A 337 44.34 50.14 20.44
N GLY A 338 44.02 50.41 21.70
CA GLY A 338 43.64 51.74 22.19
C GLY A 338 42.39 52.38 21.59
N LEU A 339 41.34 51.64 21.24
CA LEU A 339 40.03 52.23 21.01
C LEU A 339 39.26 52.27 22.34
N GLU A 340 39.47 53.37 23.09
CA GLU A 340 38.63 53.76 24.22
C GLU A 340 37.17 53.86 23.77
N VAL A 341 36.41 52.79 23.96
CA VAL A 341 34.96 52.80 23.79
C VAL A 341 34.35 53.44 25.03
N TRP A 342 33.89 54.67 24.84
CA TRP A 342 33.05 55.39 25.78
C TRP A 342 31.71 54.67 25.95
N GLY A 343 31.29 54.51 27.22
CA GLY A 343 29.87 54.46 27.56
C GLY A 343 29.34 53.11 28.05
N ASN A 344 29.66 52.80 29.31
CA ASN A 344 28.81 51.96 30.16
C ASN A 344 27.36 52.46 30.14
N HIS A 345 26.40 51.56 29.87
CA HIS A 345 25.03 51.72 30.34
C HIS A 345 24.65 50.53 31.24
N PRO A 346 24.13 50.79 32.46
CA PRO A 346 23.82 49.75 33.42
C PRO A 346 22.55 48.99 33.03
N SER A 347 22.63 47.68 33.16
CA SER A 347 21.52 46.74 33.12
C SER A 347 20.51 47.04 34.23
N HIS A 348 19.30 47.45 33.86
CA HIS A 348 18.16 47.42 34.76
C HIS A 348 17.52 46.03 34.73
N ASN A 349 17.63 45.35 35.88
CA ASN A 349 16.83 44.21 36.28
C ASN A 349 15.34 44.55 36.37
N GLY A 350 14.53 43.55 36.08
CA GLY A 350 13.19 43.39 36.63
C GLY A 350 12.08 43.45 35.58
N PHE A 351 11.34 42.35 35.42
CA PHE A 351 9.94 42.29 35.87
C PHE A 351 9.46 40.83 35.92
N ASN A 352 8.62 40.58 36.93
CA ASN A 352 7.92 39.34 37.27
C ASN A 352 7.02 38.82 36.17
#